data_AF-A0A257JH57-F1
#
_entry.id   AF-A0A257JH57-F1
#
_cell.length_a   1.000
_cell.length_b   1.000
_cell.length_c   1.000
_cell.angle_alpha   90.00
_cell.angle_beta   90.00
_cell.angle_gamma   90.00
#
_symmetry.space_group_name_H-M   'P 1'
#
loop_
_entity.id
_entity.type
_entity.pdbx_description
1 polymer ?
#
loop_
_entity_poly.entity_id
_entity_poly.type
_entity_poly.pdbx_seq_one_letter_code
_entity_poly.pdbx_strand_id
1 'polypeptide(L)'
;RSYNVRLDLRVVYQHLCHNHPAPDEPDYPLNIGLPPGSTLTHAALARRAEECLGLGRPAAQRSPAQQQRLDTLLAVTRIPESALLGHLNWATWHFQEIVQQRTGGASPFGNQGVRYSGSADDEALNRHVARYRADPVALAAFSADTDPDGRIPVPVLTVHGIDDPVAFVELDHQWRQTMQAAGTAGHLVQSFTAHDTHSTLSDATYRTLLDELLRWRDTGLAPTPLTIARRCKTLVGPEPEGSATAQCRFVPAYQPAALDSRVPPRGP
;
A
#
# COMPACT_ATOMS: atom_id res chain seq x y z
N ARG A 1 5.78 -8.40 1.57
CA ARG A 1 4.27 -8.46 1.55
C ARG A 1 3.59 -7.18 1.03
N SER A 2 4.08 -5.98 1.35
CA SER A 2 3.49 -4.69 0.92
C SER A 2 3.35 -4.49 -0.61
N TYR A 3 4.12 -5.22 -1.42
CA TYR A 3 4.04 -5.18 -2.88
C TYR A 3 2.92 -6.04 -3.49
N ASN A 4 2.27 -6.88 -2.70
CA ASN A 4 1.26 -7.84 -3.14
C ASN A 4 0.13 -7.19 -3.95
N VAL A 5 -0.44 -6.11 -3.42
CA VAL A 5 -1.55 -5.38 -4.07
C VAL A 5 -1.17 -4.81 -5.44
N ARG A 6 0.12 -4.52 -5.68
CA ARG A 6 0.61 -3.97 -6.94
C ARG A 6 0.68 -5.04 -8.04
N LEU A 7 1.04 -6.29 -7.69
CA LEU A 7 0.89 -7.40 -8.63
C LEU A 7 -0.58 -7.68 -8.93
N ASP A 8 -1.43 -7.66 -7.90
CA ASP A 8 -2.88 -7.85 -8.05
C ASP A 8 -3.47 -6.78 -8.98
N LEU A 9 -3.08 -5.51 -8.80
CA LEU A 9 -3.41 -4.41 -9.70
C LEU A 9 -2.94 -4.71 -11.14
N ARG A 10 -1.68 -5.13 -11.35
CA ARG A 10 -1.17 -5.36 -12.72
C ARG A 10 -1.92 -6.44 -13.47
N VAL A 11 -2.24 -7.56 -12.82
CA VAL A 11 -2.93 -8.67 -13.49
C VAL A 11 -4.39 -8.36 -13.77
N VAL A 12 -5.09 -7.67 -12.85
CA VAL A 12 -6.48 -7.26 -13.04
C VAL A 12 -6.57 -6.13 -14.07
N TYR A 13 -5.68 -5.14 -14.00
CA TYR A 13 -5.59 -4.07 -14.99
C TYR A 13 -5.37 -4.65 -16.40
N GLN A 14 -4.40 -5.56 -16.57
CA GLN A 14 -4.14 -6.13 -17.90
C GLN A 14 -5.32 -6.95 -18.42
N HIS A 15 -6.02 -7.67 -17.54
CA HIS A 15 -7.24 -8.39 -17.91
C HIS A 15 -8.38 -7.46 -18.37
N LEU A 16 -8.51 -6.26 -17.78
CA LEU A 16 -9.57 -5.31 -18.13
C LEU A 16 -9.22 -4.42 -19.33
N CYS A 17 -7.94 -4.07 -19.47
CA CYS A 17 -7.49 -3.02 -20.38
C CYS A 17 -6.72 -3.55 -21.60
N HIS A 18 -6.09 -4.72 -21.49
CA HIS A 18 -5.29 -5.33 -22.56
C HIS A 18 -4.29 -4.37 -23.22
N ASN A 19 -3.74 -3.42 -22.45
CA ASN A 19 -2.93 -2.33 -22.99
C ASN A 19 -1.63 -2.06 -22.23
N HIS A 20 -1.24 -2.89 -21.26
CA HIS A 20 0.05 -2.82 -20.58
C HIS A 20 0.64 -4.21 -20.24
N PRO A 21 1.22 -4.94 -21.24
CA PRO A 21 1.60 -4.47 -22.58
C PRO A 21 0.44 -4.20 -23.52
N ALA A 22 0.68 -3.30 -24.49
CA ALA A 22 -0.22 -3.02 -25.59
C ALA A 22 -0.24 -4.17 -26.62
N PRO A 23 -1.32 -4.34 -27.41
CA PRO A 23 -1.44 -5.46 -28.34
C PRO A 23 -0.35 -5.53 -29.43
N ASP A 24 0.30 -4.39 -29.71
CA ASP A 24 1.40 -4.24 -30.65
C ASP A 24 2.79 -4.31 -29.99
N GLU A 25 2.84 -4.49 -28.67
CA GLU A 25 4.08 -4.70 -27.92
C GLU A 25 4.34 -6.19 -27.69
N PRO A 26 5.61 -6.62 -27.60
CA PRO A 26 5.92 -7.98 -27.17
C PRO A 26 5.34 -8.27 -25.78
N ASP A 27 4.71 -9.44 -25.64
CA ASP A 27 4.25 -9.92 -24.35
C ASP A 27 5.42 -10.15 -23.39
N TYR A 28 5.21 -9.86 -22.11
CA TYR A 28 6.15 -10.15 -21.03
C TYR A 28 5.41 -10.49 -19.72
N PRO A 29 6.05 -11.25 -18.80
CA PRO A 29 5.45 -11.57 -17.52
C PRO A 29 5.17 -10.30 -16.70
N LEU A 30 3.91 -10.06 -16.33
CA LEU A 30 3.51 -8.80 -15.65
C LEU A 30 4.17 -8.64 -14.28
N ASN A 31 4.59 -9.75 -13.65
CA ASN A 31 5.26 -9.74 -12.35
C ASN A 31 6.73 -9.27 -12.42
N ILE A 32 7.29 -8.95 -13.59
CA ILE A 32 8.62 -8.30 -13.70
C ILE A 32 8.55 -6.77 -13.79
N GLY A 33 7.34 -6.20 -13.86
CA GLY A 33 7.16 -4.78 -14.13
C GLY A 33 7.27 -4.44 -15.62
N LEU A 34 8.49 -4.11 -16.08
CA LEU A 34 8.83 -3.86 -17.48
C LEU A 34 10.05 -4.69 -17.89
N PRO A 35 10.13 -5.15 -19.15
CA PRO A 35 11.34 -5.77 -19.67
C PRO A 35 12.49 -4.75 -19.77
N PRO A 36 13.77 -5.20 -19.73
CA PRO A 36 14.91 -4.33 -20.01
C PRO A 36 14.75 -3.59 -21.35
N GLY A 37 15.16 -2.32 -21.39
CA GLY A 37 15.12 -1.51 -22.62
C GLY A 37 13.73 -1.04 -23.04
N SER A 38 12.68 -1.28 -22.24
CA SER A 38 11.36 -0.68 -22.48
C SER A 38 11.44 0.85 -22.60
N THR A 39 10.81 1.41 -23.62
CA THR A 39 10.74 2.86 -23.87
C THR A 39 9.45 3.49 -23.34
N LEU A 40 8.63 2.73 -22.59
CA LEU A 40 7.40 3.24 -22.00
C LEU A 40 7.70 4.40 -21.04
N THR A 41 6.95 5.50 -21.17
CA THR A 41 7.05 6.65 -20.28
C THR A 41 5.88 6.71 -19.30
N HIS A 42 6.05 7.40 -18.17
CA HIS A 42 4.95 7.65 -17.22
C HIS A 42 3.74 8.31 -17.89
N ALA A 43 3.96 9.27 -18.79
CA ALA A 43 2.88 9.90 -19.56
C ALA A 43 2.17 8.91 -20.49
N ALA A 44 2.90 8.00 -21.13
CA ALA A 44 2.29 6.97 -21.97
C ALA A 44 1.44 5.98 -21.15
N LEU A 45 1.90 5.57 -19.95
CA LEU A 45 1.11 4.75 -19.05
C LEU A 45 -0.14 5.49 -18.53
N ALA A 46 -0.01 6.78 -18.19
CA ALA A 46 -1.15 7.59 -17.79
C ALA A 46 -2.22 7.66 -18.89
N ARG A 47 -1.82 7.85 -20.15
CA ARG A 47 -2.75 7.79 -21.31
C ARG A 47 -3.42 6.44 -21.45
N ARG A 48 -2.70 5.33 -21.31
CA ARG A 48 -3.28 3.97 -21.33
C ARG A 48 -4.34 3.79 -20.23
N ALA A 49 -4.08 4.30 -19.03
CA ALA A 49 -5.04 4.26 -17.93
C ALA A 49 -6.25 5.16 -18.18
N GLU A 50 -6.05 6.36 -18.71
CA GLU A 50 -7.13 7.27 -19.10
C GLU A 50 -8.03 6.66 -20.19
N GLU A 51 -7.44 6.12 -21.26
CA GLU A 51 -8.18 5.50 -22.38
C GLU A 51 -9.03 4.32 -21.90
N CYS A 52 -8.45 3.43 -21.08
CA CYS A 52 -9.15 2.25 -20.59
C CYS A 52 -10.22 2.58 -19.52
N LEU A 53 -9.87 3.41 -18.53
CA LEU A 53 -10.64 3.57 -17.29
C LEU A 53 -11.33 4.93 -17.18
N GLY A 54 -11.03 5.88 -18.07
CA GLY A 54 -11.44 7.28 -17.91
C GLY A 54 -10.77 7.95 -16.71
N LEU A 55 -9.63 7.42 -16.25
CA LEU A 55 -8.93 7.89 -15.06
C LEU A 55 -8.49 9.35 -15.24
N GLY A 56 -8.75 10.18 -14.22
CA GLY A 56 -8.46 11.63 -14.27
C GLY A 56 -9.50 12.47 -15.03
N ARG A 57 -10.47 11.85 -15.72
CA ARG A 57 -11.61 12.57 -16.28
C ARG A 57 -12.70 12.76 -15.21
N PRO A 58 -13.47 13.86 -15.25
CA PRO A 58 -14.71 13.98 -14.49
C PRO A 58 -15.63 12.78 -14.78
N ALA A 59 -16.34 12.29 -13.75
CA ALA A 59 -17.21 11.11 -13.91
C ALA A 59 -18.22 11.25 -15.06
N ALA A 60 -18.77 12.44 -15.27
CA ALA A 60 -19.71 12.74 -16.36
C ALA A 60 -19.12 12.64 -17.78
N GLN A 61 -17.79 12.59 -17.91
CA GLN A 61 -17.07 12.48 -19.19
C GLN A 61 -16.54 11.07 -19.46
N ARG A 62 -16.77 10.11 -18.56
CA ARG A 62 -16.38 8.71 -18.74
C ARG A 62 -17.45 7.99 -19.53
N SER A 63 -17.05 7.11 -20.44
CA SER A 63 -17.99 6.18 -21.05
C SER A 63 -18.49 5.16 -20.00
N PRO A 64 -19.68 4.55 -20.20
CA PRO A 64 -20.16 3.50 -19.30
C PRO A 64 -19.16 2.34 -19.16
N ALA A 65 -18.49 1.96 -20.24
CA ALA A 65 -17.48 0.91 -20.23
C ALA A 65 -16.20 1.30 -19.44
N GLN A 66 -15.77 2.57 -19.54
CA GLN A 66 -14.66 3.09 -18.74
C GLN A 66 -15.00 3.02 -17.24
N GLN A 67 -16.17 3.52 -16.86
CA GLN A 67 -16.61 3.51 -15.47
C GLN A 67 -16.76 2.08 -14.94
N GLN A 68 -17.34 1.16 -15.70
CA GLN A 68 -17.48 -0.24 -15.28
C GLN A 68 -16.12 -0.93 -15.03
N ARG A 69 -15.13 -0.69 -15.90
CA ARG A 69 -13.77 -1.23 -15.71
C ARG A 69 -13.10 -0.62 -14.49
N LEU A 70 -13.26 0.69 -14.29
CA LEU A 70 -12.73 1.38 -13.12
C LEU A 70 -13.37 0.83 -11.83
N ASP A 71 -14.69 0.74 -11.76
CA ASP A 71 -15.42 0.20 -10.60
C ASP A 71 -14.95 -1.21 -10.26
N THR A 72 -14.81 -2.08 -11.28
CA THR A 72 -14.29 -3.44 -11.11
C THR A 72 -12.88 -3.42 -10.51
N LEU A 73 -11.99 -2.59 -11.05
CA LEU A 73 -10.61 -2.50 -10.59
C LEU A 73 -10.51 -1.98 -9.15
N LEU A 74 -11.29 -0.94 -8.81
CA LEU A 74 -11.32 -0.37 -7.46
C LEU A 74 -11.91 -1.37 -6.45
N ALA A 75 -12.98 -2.09 -6.80
CA ALA A 75 -13.60 -3.07 -5.92
C ALA A 75 -12.68 -4.28 -5.66
N VAL A 76 -12.01 -4.78 -6.70
CA VAL A 76 -11.13 -5.96 -6.58
C VAL A 76 -9.82 -5.63 -5.86
N THR A 77 -9.19 -4.49 -6.19
CA THR A 77 -7.87 -4.13 -5.64
C THR A 77 -7.97 -3.38 -4.32
N ARG A 78 -9.12 -2.75 -4.05
CA ARG A 78 -9.36 -1.86 -2.90
C ARG A 78 -8.36 -0.71 -2.80
N ILE A 79 -7.78 -0.33 -3.93
CA ILE A 79 -6.99 0.89 -4.10
C ILE A 79 -7.97 2.01 -4.44
N PRO A 80 -7.95 3.17 -3.76
CA PRO A 80 -8.79 4.30 -4.13
C PRO A 80 -8.36 4.90 -5.47
N GLU A 81 -9.32 5.48 -6.21
CA GLU A 81 -9.08 6.02 -7.55
C GLU A 81 -7.90 7.01 -7.59
N SER A 82 -7.80 7.86 -6.57
CA SER A 82 -6.76 8.89 -6.43
C SER A 82 -5.33 8.33 -6.40
N ALA A 83 -5.14 7.07 -5.97
CA ALA A 83 -3.83 6.43 -5.88
C ALA A 83 -3.57 5.40 -6.98
N LEU A 84 -4.56 5.10 -7.83
CA LEU A 84 -4.48 4.02 -8.80
C LEU A 84 -3.29 4.18 -9.77
N LEU A 85 -3.10 5.39 -10.32
CA LEU A 85 -1.98 5.65 -11.22
C LEU A 85 -0.62 5.54 -10.51
N GLY A 86 -0.53 5.98 -9.26
CA GLY A 86 0.68 5.83 -8.45
C GLY A 86 1.05 4.36 -8.21
N HIS A 87 0.07 3.55 -7.83
CA HIS A 87 0.25 2.10 -7.69
C HIS A 87 0.62 1.43 -9.01
N LEU A 88 0.00 1.83 -10.12
CA LEU A 88 0.35 1.30 -11.44
C LEU A 88 1.79 1.67 -11.81
N ASN A 89 2.22 2.91 -11.57
CA ASN A 89 3.61 3.32 -11.76
C ASN A 89 4.59 2.43 -10.96
N TRP A 90 4.34 2.19 -9.67
CA TRP A 90 5.20 1.30 -8.88
C TRP A 90 5.16 -0.14 -9.38
N ALA A 91 3.99 -0.64 -9.74
CA ALA A 91 3.85 -1.99 -10.28
C ALA A 91 4.49 -2.17 -11.67
N THR A 92 4.91 -1.08 -12.31
CA THR A 92 5.58 -1.04 -13.61
C THR A 92 7.08 -0.83 -13.44
N TRP A 93 7.51 0.33 -12.94
CA TRP A 93 8.94 0.68 -12.86
C TRP A 93 9.62 0.21 -11.57
N HIS A 94 8.93 0.23 -10.43
CA HIS A 94 9.54 -0.25 -9.18
C HIS A 94 9.73 -1.77 -9.22
N PHE A 95 8.78 -2.50 -9.82
CA PHE A 95 8.95 -3.93 -10.08
C PHE A 95 10.11 -4.20 -11.04
N GLN A 96 10.24 -3.42 -12.12
CA GLN A 96 11.39 -3.51 -13.02
C GLN A 96 12.71 -3.30 -12.27
N GLU A 97 12.82 -2.25 -11.45
CA GLU A 97 14.04 -1.98 -10.69
C GLU A 97 14.37 -3.14 -9.74
N ILE A 98 13.40 -3.61 -8.95
CA ILE A 98 13.64 -4.74 -8.03
C ILE A 98 14.11 -5.96 -8.80
N VAL A 99 13.39 -6.32 -9.86
CA VAL A 99 13.69 -7.54 -10.63
C VAL A 99 15.07 -7.45 -11.26
N GLN A 100 15.41 -6.33 -11.88
CA GLN A 100 16.67 -6.18 -12.62
C GLN A 100 17.87 -5.93 -11.69
N GLN A 101 17.70 -5.13 -10.64
CA GLN A 101 18.79 -4.60 -9.84
C GLN A 101 18.97 -5.34 -8.50
N ARG A 102 17.94 -6.02 -7.99
CA ARG A 102 17.96 -6.66 -6.66
C ARG A 102 17.89 -8.17 -6.71
N THR A 103 17.24 -8.74 -7.72
CA THR A 103 16.99 -10.19 -7.78
C THR A 103 17.52 -10.85 -9.06
N GLY A 104 18.44 -10.21 -9.77
CA GLY A 104 19.18 -10.82 -10.89
C GLY A 104 18.32 -11.22 -12.08
N GLY A 105 17.20 -10.53 -12.31
CA GLY A 105 16.26 -10.76 -13.41
C GLY A 105 15.11 -11.71 -13.09
N ALA A 106 15.14 -12.41 -11.95
CA ALA A 106 14.07 -13.30 -11.52
C ALA A 106 13.06 -12.55 -10.63
N SER A 107 11.75 -12.76 -10.83
CA SER A 107 10.74 -12.01 -10.08
C SER A 107 10.43 -12.64 -8.71
N PRO A 108 10.50 -11.87 -7.61
CA PRO A 108 10.08 -12.33 -6.29
C PRO A 108 8.54 -12.23 -6.09
N PHE A 109 7.79 -11.79 -7.10
CA PHE A 109 6.36 -11.50 -6.96
C PHE A 109 5.49 -12.60 -7.56
N GLY A 110 4.47 -13.02 -6.81
CA GLY A 110 3.52 -14.05 -7.24
C GLY A 110 2.11 -13.83 -6.71
N ASN A 111 1.13 -14.38 -7.44
CA ASN A 111 -0.29 -14.35 -7.12
C ASN A 111 -0.97 -15.72 -7.31
N GLN A 112 -0.17 -16.80 -7.35
CA GLN A 112 -0.71 -18.15 -7.27
C GLN A 112 -1.52 -18.34 -5.98
N GLY A 113 -2.64 -19.06 -6.09
CA GLY A 113 -3.56 -19.30 -4.98
C GLY A 113 -4.44 -18.12 -4.57
N VAL A 114 -4.22 -16.91 -5.10
CA VAL A 114 -5.06 -15.74 -4.80
C VAL A 114 -6.44 -15.92 -5.44
N ARG A 115 -7.50 -15.66 -4.67
CA ARG A 115 -8.87 -15.55 -5.18
C ARG A 115 -9.27 -14.07 -5.20
N TYR A 116 -9.41 -13.51 -6.39
CA TYR A 116 -9.89 -12.14 -6.57
C TYR A 116 -11.40 -12.09 -6.37
N SER A 117 -11.89 -11.06 -5.68
CA SER A 117 -13.33 -10.92 -5.40
C SER A 117 -13.75 -9.47 -5.49
N GLY A 118 -15.03 -9.22 -5.82
CA GLY A 118 -15.62 -7.88 -5.88
C GLY A 118 -15.88 -7.37 -7.30
N SER A 119 -15.61 -8.19 -8.32
CA SER A 119 -16.07 -7.92 -9.69
C SER A 119 -17.52 -8.38 -9.87
N ALA A 120 -18.11 -8.07 -11.03
CA ALA A 120 -19.45 -8.55 -11.38
C ALA A 120 -19.52 -10.07 -11.62
N ASP A 121 -18.39 -10.70 -11.99
CA ASP A 121 -18.24 -12.14 -12.17
C ASP A 121 -16.83 -12.56 -11.74
N ASP A 122 -16.71 -12.86 -10.45
CA ASP A 122 -15.43 -13.26 -9.84
C ASP A 122 -14.90 -14.57 -10.43
N GLU A 123 -15.77 -15.48 -10.86
CA GLU A 123 -15.35 -16.73 -11.46
C GLU A 123 -14.69 -16.47 -12.82
N ALA A 124 -15.32 -15.66 -13.66
CA ALA A 124 -14.75 -15.25 -14.95
C ALA A 124 -13.43 -14.49 -14.78
N LEU A 125 -13.35 -13.56 -13.82
CA LEU A 125 -12.11 -12.84 -13.54
C LEU A 125 -10.99 -13.82 -13.16
N ASN A 126 -11.25 -14.71 -12.20
CA ASN A 126 -10.23 -15.64 -11.71
C ASN A 126 -9.77 -16.68 -12.73
N ARG A 127 -10.62 -17.04 -13.71
CA ARG A 127 -10.27 -17.93 -14.82
C ARG A 127 -9.29 -17.31 -15.82
N HIS A 128 -9.31 -16.00 -16.00
CA HIS A 128 -8.58 -15.33 -17.10
C HIS A 128 -7.42 -14.44 -16.65
N VAL A 129 -7.39 -13.99 -15.40
CA VAL A 129 -6.23 -13.24 -14.88
C VAL A 129 -4.96 -14.09 -14.92
N ALA A 130 -3.86 -13.45 -15.34
CA ALA A 130 -2.55 -14.09 -15.37
C ALA A 130 -2.11 -14.55 -13.97
N ARG A 131 -1.48 -15.72 -13.91
CA ARG A 131 -1.01 -16.35 -12.66
C ARG A 131 0.51 -16.53 -12.70
N TYR A 132 1.17 -15.94 -11.73
CA TYR A 132 2.62 -15.96 -11.60
C TYR A 132 3.05 -16.61 -10.29
N ARG A 133 4.01 -17.51 -10.41
CA ARG A 133 4.77 -18.03 -9.27
C ARG A 133 5.92 -17.07 -8.98
N ALA A 134 6.13 -16.72 -7.72
CA ALA A 134 7.37 -16.05 -7.32
C ALA A 134 8.54 -17.01 -7.50
N ASP A 135 9.66 -16.54 -8.05
CA ASP A 135 10.89 -17.31 -8.03
C ASP A 135 11.36 -17.47 -6.58
N PRO A 136 11.56 -18.71 -6.09
CA PRO A 136 11.83 -18.95 -4.68
C PRO A 136 13.19 -18.38 -4.23
N VAL A 137 14.18 -18.34 -5.11
CA VAL A 137 15.52 -17.80 -4.79
C VAL A 137 15.46 -16.27 -4.77
N ALA A 138 14.80 -15.65 -5.76
CA ALA A 138 14.58 -14.21 -5.78
C ALA A 138 13.77 -13.75 -4.57
N LEU A 139 12.70 -14.47 -4.22
CA LEU A 139 11.87 -14.16 -3.06
C LEU A 139 12.67 -14.27 -1.76
N ALA A 140 13.45 -15.33 -1.58
CA ALA A 140 14.28 -15.49 -0.39
C ALA A 140 15.32 -14.36 -0.27
N ALA A 141 16.00 -14.01 -1.36
CA ALA A 141 16.97 -12.92 -1.38
C ALA A 141 16.31 -11.56 -1.10
N PHE A 142 15.18 -11.29 -1.74
CA PHE A 142 14.44 -10.03 -1.55
C PHE A 142 13.87 -9.91 -0.12
N SER A 143 13.31 -10.99 0.42
CA SER A 143 12.85 -11.02 1.81
C SER A 143 13.99 -10.83 2.81
N ALA A 144 15.16 -11.44 2.57
CA ALA A 144 16.33 -11.26 3.45
C ALA A 144 16.83 -9.81 3.49
N ASP A 145 16.69 -9.08 2.38
CA ASP A 145 17.10 -7.67 2.28
C ASP A 145 16.05 -6.69 2.84
N THR A 146 14.74 -7.02 2.69
CA THR A 146 13.67 -6.02 2.87
C THR A 146 12.65 -6.33 3.96
N ASP A 147 12.45 -7.59 4.36
CA ASP A 147 11.49 -7.91 5.41
C ASP A 147 12.10 -7.60 6.77
N PRO A 148 11.47 -6.75 7.60
CA PRO A 148 11.99 -6.46 8.92
C PRO A 148 11.83 -7.68 9.83
N ASP A 149 12.83 -7.98 10.65
CA ASP A 149 12.81 -9.12 11.56
C ASP A 149 12.19 -8.82 12.93
N GLY A 150 11.84 -7.55 13.17
CA GLY A 150 11.21 -7.09 14.41
C GLY A 150 12.15 -6.97 15.61
N ARG A 151 13.44 -7.28 15.51
CA ARG A 151 14.38 -7.30 16.65
C ARG A 151 14.86 -5.90 17.04
N ILE A 152 13.95 -5.07 17.51
CA ILE A 152 14.22 -3.69 17.91
C ILE A 152 14.20 -3.58 19.44
N PRO A 153 15.35 -3.39 20.12
CA PRO A 153 15.45 -3.42 21.59
C PRO A 153 15.22 -2.05 22.26
N VAL A 154 14.69 -1.08 21.52
CA VAL A 154 14.49 0.30 21.96
C VAL A 154 13.04 0.72 21.72
N PRO A 155 12.53 1.76 22.42
CA PRO A 155 11.19 2.29 22.19
C PRO A 155 10.88 2.57 20.71
N VAL A 156 9.75 2.06 20.24
CA VAL A 156 9.19 2.25 18.90
C VAL A 156 7.81 2.86 19.03
N LEU A 157 7.66 4.07 18.50
CA LEU A 157 6.38 4.77 18.42
C LEU A 157 6.01 4.96 16.95
N THR A 158 4.96 4.28 16.47
CA THR A 158 4.48 4.39 15.08
C THR A 158 3.26 5.30 14.98
N VAL A 159 3.06 5.89 13.80
CA VAL A 159 1.84 6.59 13.43
C VAL A 159 1.42 6.25 12.01
N HIS A 160 0.12 6.08 11.79
CA HIS A 160 -0.46 5.80 10.49
C HIS A 160 -1.77 6.57 10.28
N GLY A 161 -2.00 7.10 9.07
CA GLY A 161 -3.32 7.54 8.62
C GLY A 161 -4.24 6.35 8.32
N ILE A 162 -5.42 6.30 8.90
CA ILE A 162 -6.33 5.15 8.75
C ILE A 162 -6.71 4.93 7.28
N ASP A 163 -6.85 6.02 6.52
CA ASP A 163 -7.25 6.00 5.12
C ASP A 163 -6.05 6.23 4.17
N ASP A 164 -4.83 5.90 4.60
CA ASP A 164 -3.63 6.00 3.77
C ASP A 164 -3.79 5.17 2.47
N PRO A 165 -3.76 5.81 1.29
CA PRO A 165 -4.09 5.15 0.04
C PRO A 165 -2.88 4.41 -0.58
N VAL A 166 -1.68 4.52 0.01
CA VAL A 166 -0.42 3.98 -0.51
C VAL A 166 0.12 2.85 0.34
N ALA A 167 0.28 3.09 1.64
CA ALA A 167 0.61 2.07 2.62
C ALA A 167 -0.65 1.80 3.42
N PHE A 168 -1.26 0.64 3.25
CA PHE A 168 -2.52 0.39 3.94
C PHE A 168 -2.29 0.20 5.45
N VAL A 169 -3.18 0.77 6.27
CA VAL A 169 -3.10 0.72 7.74
C VAL A 169 -3.04 -0.70 8.30
N GLU A 170 -3.56 -1.70 7.58
CA GLU A 170 -3.47 -3.11 7.93
C GLU A 170 -2.02 -3.65 7.93
N LEU A 171 -1.06 -2.93 7.34
CA LEU A 171 0.37 -3.22 7.50
C LEU A 171 0.85 -3.03 8.94
N ASP A 172 0.24 -2.15 9.73
CA ASP A 172 0.57 -1.99 11.16
C ASP A 172 0.17 -3.22 11.97
N HIS A 173 -0.89 -3.94 11.59
CA HIS A 173 -1.20 -5.23 12.19
C HIS A 173 -0.07 -6.24 11.93
N GLN A 174 0.40 -6.35 10.68
CA GLN A 174 1.52 -7.21 10.32
C GLN A 174 2.80 -6.82 11.08
N TRP A 175 3.07 -5.53 11.23
CA TRP A 175 4.24 -5.04 11.96
C TRP A 175 4.22 -5.46 13.44
N ARG A 176 3.07 -5.32 14.10
CA ARG A 176 2.88 -5.81 15.47
C ARG A 176 3.16 -7.30 15.58
N GLN A 177 2.64 -8.11 14.65
CA GLN A 177 2.90 -9.56 14.63
C GLN A 177 4.39 -9.87 14.45
N THR A 178 5.10 -9.12 13.60
CA THR A 178 6.55 -9.26 13.40
C THR A 178 7.32 -9.01 14.70
N MET A 179 7.05 -7.91 15.41
CA MET A 179 7.70 -7.63 16.70
C MET A 179 7.27 -8.61 17.81
N GLN A 180 6.04 -9.13 17.77
CA GLN A 180 5.60 -10.18 18.70
C GLN A 180 6.39 -11.47 18.50
N ALA A 181 6.56 -11.91 17.26
CA ALA A 181 7.35 -13.09 16.92
C ALA A 181 8.83 -12.93 17.32
N ALA A 182 9.35 -11.70 17.26
CA ALA A 182 10.70 -11.37 17.70
C ALA A 182 10.85 -11.24 19.23
N GLY A 183 9.76 -11.26 20.00
CA GLY A 183 9.77 -11.06 21.45
C GLY A 183 9.99 -9.60 21.89
N THR A 184 9.88 -8.63 20.99
CA THR A 184 10.18 -7.20 21.22
C THR A 184 8.94 -6.31 21.25
N ALA A 185 7.73 -6.89 21.11
CA ALA A 185 6.48 -6.11 21.05
C ALA A 185 6.21 -5.22 22.27
N GLY A 186 6.83 -5.48 23.44
CA GLY A 186 6.78 -4.58 24.60
C GLY A 186 7.42 -3.22 24.35
N HIS A 187 8.25 -3.08 23.32
CA HIS A 187 8.83 -1.82 22.87
C HIS A 187 7.95 -1.06 21.87
N LEU A 188 6.77 -1.57 21.49
CA LEU A 188 5.95 -1.00 20.44
C LEU A 188 4.70 -0.31 20.99
N VAL A 189 4.55 0.97 20.69
CA VAL A 189 3.28 1.70 20.77
C VAL A 189 2.90 2.14 19.36
N GLN A 190 1.70 1.75 18.92
CA GLN A 190 1.15 2.16 17.63
C GLN A 190 0.07 3.20 17.85
N SER A 191 0.08 4.26 17.05
CA SER A 191 -0.94 5.31 17.06
C SER A 191 -1.54 5.48 15.67
N PHE A 192 -2.81 5.86 15.62
CA PHE A 192 -3.56 5.98 14.38
C PHE A 192 -4.23 7.34 14.32
N THR A 193 -4.40 7.86 13.11
CA THR A 193 -4.97 9.19 12.87
C THR A 193 -6.00 9.14 11.77
N ALA A 194 -6.97 10.05 11.80
CA ALA A 194 -8.01 10.16 10.78
C ALA A 194 -7.53 10.86 9.48
N HIS A 195 -6.23 10.81 9.16
CA HIS A 195 -5.70 11.34 7.89
C HIS A 195 -5.90 10.32 6.76
N ASP A 196 -6.03 10.83 5.55
CA ASP A 196 -6.30 10.13 4.29
C ASP A 196 -5.16 10.31 3.27
N THR A 197 -4.00 10.73 3.73
CA THR A 197 -2.79 11.00 2.95
C THR A 197 -1.64 10.10 3.39
N HIS A 198 -0.69 9.84 2.48
CA HIS A 198 0.48 9.01 2.78
C HIS A 198 1.70 9.82 3.26
N SER A 199 2.10 10.85 2.50
CA SER A 199 3.41 11.49 2.69
C SER A 199 3.49 12.43 3.90
N THR A 200 2.39 13.13 4.22
CA THR A 200 2.36 14.13 5.30
C THR A 200 1.03 14.03 6.04
N LEU A 201 1.12 13.93 7.37
CA LEU A 201 -0.03 13.89 8.29
C LEU A 201 -0.32 15.30 8.84
N SER A 202 0.31 15.70 9.94
CA SER A 202 0.19 17.06 10.50
C SER A 202 1.34 17.41 11.45
N ASP A 203 1.67 18.70 11.56
CA ASP A 203 2.71 19.19 12.47
C ASP A 203 2.37 18.91 13.94
N ALA A 204 1.07 18.95 14.27
CA ALA A 204 0.58 18.57 15.59
C ALA A 204 0.87 17.09 15.91
N THR A 205 0.65 16.21 14.93
CA THR A 205 0.91 14.77 15.05
C THR A 205 2.40 14.53 15.31
N TYR A 206 3.28 15.07 14.47
CA TYR A 206 4.72 14.83 14.58
C TYR A 206 5.32 15.42 15.86
N ARG A 207 4.95 16.65 16.24
CA ARG A 207 5.43 17.27 17.48
C ARG A 207 5.00 16.47 18.72
N THR A 208 3.75 16.00 18.76
CA THR A 208 3.25 15.18 19.87
C THR A 208 4.05 13.89 20.00
N LEU A 209 4.24 13.16 18.90
CA LEU A 209 4.91 11.86 18.95
C LEU A 209 6.39 11.98 19.29
N LEU A 210 7.06 13.03 18.80
CA LEU A 210 8.45 13.28 19.17
C LEU A 210 8.58 13.57 20.68
N ASP A 211 7.70 14.42 21.24
CA ASP A 211 7.67 14.69 22.68
C ASP A 211 7.39 13.42 23.49
N GLU A 212 6.40 12.62 23.09
CA GLU A 212 6.05 11.36 23.75
C GLU A 212 7.17 10.30 23.68
N LEU A 213 7.86 10.20 22.55
CA LEU A 213 9.01 9.30 22.39
C LEU A 213 10.18 9.71 23.29
N LEU A 214 10.47 11.02 23.38
CA LEU A 214 11.52 11.55 24.26
C LEU A 214 11.19 11.28 25.73
N ARG A 215 9.93 11.51 26.16
CA ARG A 215 9.50 11.18 27.52
C ARG A 215 9.59 9.68 27.81
N TRP A 216 9.20 8.83 26.86
CA TRP A 216 9.32 7.38 27.03
C TRP A 216 10.78 6.99 27.21
N ARG A 217 11.68 7.50 26.37
CA ARG A 217 13.13 7.30 26.52
C ARG A 217 13.62 7.74 27.90
N ASP A 218 13.22 8.92 28.37
CA ASP A 218 13.78 9.53 29.59
C ASP A 218 13.22 8.91 30.88
N THR A 219 11.98 8.44 30.86
CA THR A 219 11.27 7.94 32.06
C THR A 219 11.10 6.42 32.10
N GLY A 220 11.27 5.74 30.96
CA GLY A 220 10.93 4.33 30.79
C GLY A 220 9.43 4.04 30.73
N LEU A 221 8.57 5.06 30.86
CA LEU A 221 7.12 4.91 30.85
C LEU A 221 6.58 5.02 29.42
N ALA A 222 6.10 3.90 28.88
CA ALA A 222 5.50 3.86 27.55
C ALA A 222 4.19 4.67 27.51
N PRO A 223 3.98 5.51 26.48
CA PRO A 223 2.71 6.17 26.29
C PRO A 223 1.64 5.16 25.86
N THR A 224 0.38 5.54 26.04
CA THR A 224 -0.77 4.84 25.43
C THR A 224 -1.33 5.68 24.28
N PRO A 225 -2.06 5.08 23.32
CA PRO A 225 -2.76 5.85 22.29
C PRO A 225 -3.65 6.96 22.88
N LEU A 226 -4.32 6.69 24.01
CA LEU A 226 -5.17 7.66 24.70
C LEU A 226 -4.38 8.83 25.29
N THR A 227 -3.22 8.58 25.90
CA THR A 227 -2.38 9.64 26.47
C THR A 227 -1.75 10.49 25.37
N ILE A 228 -1.35 9.89 24.24
CA ILE A 228 -0.88 10.61 23.04
C ILE A 228 -1.95 11.57 22.53
N ALA A 229 -3.18 11.07 22.34
CA ALA A 229 -4.29 11.90 21.87
C ALA A 229 -4.61 13.07 22.81
N ARG A 230 -4.54 12.84 24.13
CA ARG A 230 -4.72 13.91 25.14
C ARG A 230 -3.59 14.94 25.09
N ARG A 231 -2.33 14.49 25.02
CA ARG A 231 -1.15 15.37 24.95
C ARG A 231 -1.21 16.29 23.73
N CYS A 232 -1.57 15.73 22.58
CA CYS A 232 -1.74 16.47 21.34
C CYS A 232 -2.77 17.62 21.48
N LYS A 233 -3.94 17.36 22.10
CA LYS A 233 -4.92 18.42 22.39
C LYS A 233 -4.38 19.51 23.32
N THR A 234 -3.56 19.14 24.31
CA THR A 234 -2.91 20.12 25.19
C THR A 234 -1.87 20.98 24.46
N LEU A 235 -1.10 20.39 23.54
CA LEU A 235 -0.04 21.09 22.80
C LEU A 235 -0.57 22.05 21.73
N VAL A 236 -1.68 21.70 21.06
CA VAL A 236 -2.26 22.51 19.99
C VAL A 236 -3.09 23.69 20.53
N GLY A 237 -3.69 23.55 21.72
CA GLY A 237 -4.59 24.57 22.27
C GLY A 237 -5.94 24.67 21.51
N PRO A 238 -6.75 25.72 21.76
CA PRO A 238 -7.97 25.95 20.98
C PRO A 238 -7.61 26.28 19.52
N GLU A 239 -8.22 25.55 18.59
CA GLU A 239 -7.83 25.53 17.17
C GLU A 239 -8.05 26.90 16.49
N PRO A 240 -7.06 27.45 15.76
CA PRO A 240 -7.34 28.49 14.77
C PRO A 240 -8.16 27.88 13.63
N GLU A 241 -9.30 28.47 13.29
CA GLU A 241 -10.10 28.06 12.14
C GLU A 241 -9.23 28.03 10.86
N GLY A 242 -9.28 26.92 10.11
CA GLY A 242 -8.74 26.82 8.76
C GLY A 242 -7.35 26.20 8.57
N SER A 243 -6.66 25.74 9.62
CA SER A 243 -5.36 25.06 9.47
C SER A 243 -5.45 23.54 9.68
N ALA A 244 -5.69 22.78 8.60
CA ALA A 244 -5.71 21.32 8.64
C ALA A 244 -4.40 20.70 9.16
N THR A 245 -3.26 21.38 9.00
CA THR A 245 -1.93 20.94 9.47
C THR A 245 -1.71 21.18 10.97
N ALA A 246 -2.54 22.00 11.61
CA ALA A 246 -2.49 22.26 13.05
C ALA A 246 -3.37 21.32 13.88
N GLN A 247 -4.25 20.53 13.26
CA GLN A 247 -5.28 19.77 13.97
C GLN A 247 -4.76 18.47 14.61
N CYS A 248 -5.33 18.16 15.77
CA CYS A 248 -5.09 16.92 16.49
C CYS A 248 -6.06 15.82 16.04
N ARG A 249 -5.60 14.87 15.21
CA ARG A 249 -6.46 13.86 14.55
C ARG A 249 -6.27 12.43 15.03
N PHE A 250 -5.69 12.21 16.21
CA PHE A 250 -5.51 10.86 16.76
C PHE A 250 -6.84 10.14 17.03
N VAL A 251 -6.89 8.86 16.67
CA VAL A 251 -8.03 7.95 16.88
C VAL A 251 -7.58 6.83 17.83
N PRO A 252 -7.56 7.07 19.16
CA PRO A 252 -6.87 6.20 20.11
C PRO A 252 -7.50 4.81 20.29
N ALA A 253 -8.75 4.62 19.86
CA ALA A 253 -9.46 3.35 19.95
C ALA A 253 -9.33 2.50 18.67
N TYR A 254 -8.74 3.03 17.60
CA TYR A 254 -8.61 2.30 16.34
C TYR A 254 -7.66 1.11 16.49
N GLN A 255 -8.06 -0.03 15.91
CA GLN A 255 -7.23 -1.22 15.79
C GLN A 255 -7.23 -1.65 14.33
N PRO A 256 -6.06 -1.77 13.67
CA PRO A 256 -6.00 -2.20 12.30
C PRO A 256 -6.42 -3.67 12.19
N ALA A 257 -7.21 -3.98 11.17
CA ALA A 257 -7.49 -5.36 10.80
C ALA A 257 -6.24 -6.04 10.22
N ALA A 258 -6.29 -7.36 10.07
CA ALA A 258 -5.21 -8.11 9.44
C ALA A 258 -5.06 -7.75 7.95
N LEU A 259 -3.83 -7.83 7.41
CA LEU A 259 -3.56 -7.42 6.02
C LEU A 259 -4.41 -8.17 4.99
N ASP A 260 -4.78 -9.41 5.27
CA ASP A 260 -5.64 -10.23 4.41
C ASP A 260 -7.07 -9.71 4.32
N SER A 261 -7.50 -8.83 5.24
CA SER A 261 -8.77 -8.12 5.13
C SER A 261 -8.74 -7.04 4.04
N ARG A 262 -7.57 -6.59 3.59
CA ARG A 262 -7.40 -5.56 2.54
C ARG A 262 -6.83 -6.13 1.25
N VAL A 263 -5.83 -6.99 1.36
CA VAL A 263 -5.09 -7.58 0.24
C VAL A 263 -5.31 -9.09 0.28
N PRO A 264 -5.92 -9.72 -0.74
CA PRO A 264 -6.24 -11.13 -0.72
C PRO A 264 -5.06 -12.02 -0.27
N PRO A 265 -5.27 -13.02 0.59
CA PRO A 265 -4.19 -13.90 1.01
C PRO A 265 -3.63 -14.67 -0.19
N ARG A 266 -2.33 -14.93 -0.17
CA ARG A 266 -1.70 -15.85 -1.10
C ARG A 266 -1.88 -17.24 -0.52
N GLY A 267 -2.27 -18.21 -1.35
CA GLY A 267 -2.29 -19.61 -0.93
C GLY A 267 -0.89 -20.08 -0.50
N PRO A 268 -0.80 -21.21 0.21
CA PRO A 268 0.49 -21.86 0.49
C PRO A 268 1.26 -22.20 -0.79
#